data_AF-A0A7C0U628-F1
#
_entry.id   AF-A0A7C0U628-F1
#
_cell.length_a   1.000
_cell.length_b   1.000
_cell.length_c   1.000
_cell.angle_alpha   90.00
_cell.angle_beta   90.00
_cell.angle_gamma   90.00
#
_symmetry.space_group_name_H-M   'P 1'
#
loop_
_entity.id
_entity.type
_entity.pdbx_description
1 polymer ?
#
loop_
_entity_poly.entity_id
_entity_poly.type
_entity_poly.pdbx_seq_one_letter_code
_entity_poly.pdbx_strand_id
1 'polypeptide(L)'
;MVNLDYTLFIQMVNFLVLVILMNFLIFKPILRILDERKERIDGAMAEARRLMEEAERLMEEYNKKVLEVRQQALQIVNEGRVQAVEEQRKALAKAREEAEAQLKTLRERIEEEREEASAVLKRLTQALSISIAERLLGRPLVAKEGTKWES
;
A
#
# COMPACT_ATOMS: atom_id res chain seq x y z
N MET A 1 -66.09 21.42 -82.34
CA MET A 1 -66.43 20.10 -81.76
C MET A 1 -65.12 19.38 -81.50
N VAL A 2 -64.88 18.92 -80.27
CA VAL A 2 -63.70 18.11 -79.96
C VAL A 2 -63.87 16.80 -80.74
N ASN A 3 -63.09 16.61 -81.80
CA ASN A 3 -63.09 15.35 -82.55
C ASN A 3 -62.46 14.28 -81.65
N LEU A 4 -63.28 13.32 -81.24
CA LEU A 4 -63.05 12.49 -80.08
C LEU A 4 -62.50 11.10 -80.46
N ASP A 5 -61.56 11.00 -81.41
CA ASP A 5 -61.26 9.66 -81.98
C ASP A 5 -59.77 9.30 -82.09
N TYR A 6 -58.81 10.23 -81.98
CA TYR A 6 -57.37 9.88 -82.01
C TYR A 6 -56.45 10.86 -81.27
N THR A 7 -56.63 12.17 -81.46
CA THR A 7 -55.80 13.20 -80.83
C THR A 7 -55.91 13.20 -79.30
N LEU A 8 -57.10 12.92 -78.75
CA LEU A 8 -57.30 12.77 -77.31
C LEU A 8 -56.55 11.57 -76.73
N PHE A 9 -56.49 10.45 -77.47
CA PHE A 9 -55.73 9.28 -77.04
C PHE A 9 -54.22 9.58 -77.03
N ILE A 10 -53.70 10.22 -78.07
CA ILE A 10 -52.30 10.67 -78.11
C ILE A 10 -51.99 11.65 -76.98
N GLN A 11 -52.88 12.62 -76.73
CA GLN A 11 -52.70 13.58 -75.65
C GLN A 11 -52.71 12.91 -74.27
N MET A 12 -53.57 11.91 -74.06
CA MET A 12 -53.61 11.11 -72.83
C MET A 12 -52.32 10.30 -72.64
N VAL A 13 -51.82 9.66 -73.70
CA VAL A 13 -50.54 8.92 -73.66
C VAL A 13 -49.38 9.88 -73.37
N ASN A 14 -49.35 11.05 -74.02
CA ASN A 14 -48.32 12.07 -73.78
C ASN A 14 -48.35 12.57 -72.32
N PHE A 15 -49.54 12.86 -71.79
CA PHE A 15 -49.72 13.23 -70.39
C PHE A 15 -49.23 12.13 -69.43
N LEU A 16 -49.57 10.87 -69.71
CA LEU A 16 -49.15 9.74 -68.88
C LEU A 16 -47.63 9.56 -68.89
N VAL A 17 -47.01 9.66 -70.07
CA VAL A 17 -45.54 9.63 -70.21
C VAL A 17 -44.90 10.78 -69.45
N LEU A 18 -45.46 12.00 -69.53
CA LEU A 18 -44.95 13.15 -68.79
C LEU A 18 -45.05 12.94 -67.27
N VAL A 19 -46.17 12.41 -66.77
CA VAL A 19 -46.36 12.10 -65.34
C VAL A 19 -45.36 11.05 -64.86
N ILE A 20 -45.14 9.98 -65.63
CA ILE A 20 -44.15 8.95 -65.30
C ILE A 20 -42.74 9.55 -65.29
N LEU A 21 -42.40 10.38 -66.28
CA LEU A 21 -41.11 11.06 -66.35
C LEU A 21 -40.92 11.99 -65.14
N MET A 22 -41.96 12.76 -64.76
CA MET A 22 -41.93 13.64 -63.58
C MET A 22 -41.76 12.85 -62.28
N ASN A 23 -42.47 11.72 -62.13
CA ASN A 23 -42.34 10.84 -60.98
C ASN A 23 -40.89 10.37 -60.80
N PHE A 24 -40.27 9.95 -61.90
CA PHE A 24 -38.90 9.45 -61.89
C PHE A 24 -37.85 10.55 -61.73
N LEU A 25 -37.98 11.69 -62.43
CA LEU A 25 -37.00 12.78 -62.41
C LEU A 25 -37.09 13.70 -61.19
N ILE A 26 -38.28 13.90 -60.61
CA ILE A 26 -38.50 14.94 -59.59
C ILE A 26 -38.90 14.31 -58.24
N PHE A 27 -39.97 13.52 -58.22
CA PHE A 27 -40.51 13.02 -56.95
C PHE A 27 -39.56 12.04 -56.25
N LYS A 28 -38.98 11.09 -56.99
CA LYS A 28 -38.01 10.13 -56.44
C LYS A 28 -36.77 10.80 -55.81
N PRO A 29 -36.04 11.70 -56.48
CA PRO A 29 -34.86 12.32 -55.86
C PRO A 29 -35.20 13.23 -54.67
N ILE A 30 -36.34 13.93 -54.69
CA ILE A 30 -36.77 14.76 -53.55
C ILE A 30 -37.05 13.90 -52.32
N LEU A 31 -37.81 12.81 -52.48
CA LEU A 31 -38.08 11.87 -51.37
C LEU A 31 -36.79 11.26 -50.83
N ARG A 32 -35.87 10.88 -51.72
CA ARG A 32 -34.56 10.35 -51.31
C ARG A 32 -33.76 11.34 -50.46
N ILE A 33 -33.74 12.63 -50.82
CA ILE A 33 -33.03 13.65 -50.04
C ILE A 33 -33.68 13.86 -48.66
N LEU A 34 -35.02 13.79 -48.60
CA LEU A 34 -35.76 13.85 -47.34
C LEU A 34 -35.43 12.65 -46.43
N ASP A 35 -35.41 11.44 -47.00
CA ASP A 35 -35.06 10.23 -46.26
C ASP A 35 -33.61 10.26 -45.79
N GLU A 36 -32.65 10.63 -46.65
CA GLU A 36 -31.24 10.78 -46.27
C GLU A 36 -31.01 11.85 -45.19
N ARG A 37 -31.83 12.92 -45.17
CA ARG A 37 -31.78 13.92 -44.10
C ARG A 37 -32.33 13.36 -42.80
N LYS A 38 -33.46 12.66 -42.86
CA LYS A 38 -34.08 12.03 -41.70
C LYS A 38 -33.13 11.00 -41.08
N GLU A 39 -32.56 10.12 -41.88
CA GLU A 39 -31.61 9.09 -41.44
C GLU A 39 -30.35 9.70 -40.83
N ARG A 40 -29.82 10.79 -41.41
CA ARG A 40 -28.67 11.50 -40.82
C ARG A 40 -29.00 12.11 -39.46
N ILE A 41 -30.17 12.73 -39.32
CA ILE A 41 -30.58 13.35 -38.04
C ILE A 41 -30.84 12.27 -36.99
N ASP A 42 -31.60 11.24 -37.34
CA ASP A 42 -31.93 10.13 -36.43
C ASP A 42 -30.66 9.38 -36.02
N GLY A 43 -29.74 9.15 -36.96
CA GLY A 43 -28.43 8.55 -36.71
C GLY A 43 -27.55 9.40 -35.78
N ALA A 44 -27.44 10.70 -36.04
CA ALA A 44 -26.69 11.62 -35.17
C ALA A 44 -27.28 11.70 -33.76
N MET A 45 -28.61 11.71 -33.63
CA MET A 45 -29.29 11.70 -32.34
C MET A 45 -29.09 10.38 -31.59
N ALA A 46 -29.12 9.24 -32.29
CA ALA A 46 -28.84 7.94 -31.69
C ALA A 46 -27.39 7.82 -31.23
N GLU A 47 -26.44 8.30 -32.03
CA GLU A 47 -25.02 8.33 -31.67
C GLU A 47 -24.75 9.25 -30.48
N ALA A 48 -25.35 10.44 -30.46
CA ALA A 48 -25.25 11.36 -29.33
C ALA A 48 -25.78 10.72 -28.04
N ARG A 49 -26.95 10.04 -28.09
CA ARG A 49 -27.49 9.31 -26.93
C ARG A 49 -26.55 8.21 -26.45
N ARG A 50 -26.02 7.41 -27.38
CA ARG A 50 -25.06 6.34 -27.05
C ARG A 50 -23.81 6.89 -26.36
N LEU A 51 -23.25 7.98 -26.89
CA LEU A 51 -22.07 8.63 -26.30
C LEU A 51 -22.37 9.22 -24.93
N MET A 52 -23.56 9.78 -24.71
CA MET A 52 -23.98 10.27 -23.39
C MET A 52 -24.11 9.14 -22.38
N GLU A 53 -24.76 8.03 -22.74
CA GLU A 53 -24.88 6.85 -21.89
C GLU A 53 -23.50 6.23 -21.57
N GLU A 54 -22.62 6.15 -22.55
CA GLU A 54 -21.26 5.65 -22.36
C GLU A 54 -20.43 6.56 -21.45
N ALA A 55 -20.54 7.88 -21.63
CA ALA A 55 -19.89 8.86 -20.76
C ALA A 55 -20.41 8.79 -19.32
N GLU A 56 -21.72 8.65 -19.12
CA GLU A 56 -22.33 8.50 -17.80
C GLU A 56 -21.86 7.21 -17.12
N ARG A 57 -21.87 6.08 -17.84
CA ARG A 57 -21.32 4.81 -17.34
C ARG A 57 -19.85 4.92 -16.97
N LEU A 58 -19.04 5.52 -17.82
CA LEU A 58 -17.60 5.69 -17.56
C LEU A 58 -17.37 6.59 -16.34
N MET A 59 -18.19 7.63 -16.16
CA MET A 59 -18.11 8.52 -15.02
C MET A 59 -18.52 7.83 -13.72
N GLU A 60 -19.54 6.98 -13.75
CA GLU A 60 -19.90 6.12 -12.61
C GLU A 60 -18.77 5.14 -12.25
N GLU A 61 -18.21 4.44 -13.23
CA GLU A 61 -17.11 3.50 -13.01
C GLU A 61 -15.86 4.21 -12.46
N TYR A 62 -15.55 5.40 -12.99
CA TYR A 62 -14.46 6.23 -12.50
C TYR A 62 -14.69 6.64 -11.05
N ASN A 63 -15.89 7.14 -10.71
CA ASN A 63 -16.22 7.53 -9.34
C ASN A 63 -16.15 6.35 -8.38
N LYS A 64 -16.61 5.16 -8.79
CA LYS A 64 -16.49 3.93 -8.01
C LYS A 64 -15.02 3.56 -7.77
N LYS A 65 -14.18 3.58 -8.80
CA LYS A 65 -12.73 3.33 -8.67
C LYS A 65 -12.05 4.32 -7.73
N VAL A 66 -12.38 5.62 -7.83
CA VAL A 66 -11.81 6.64 -6.94
C VAL A 66 -12.19 6.38 -5.49
N LEU A 67 -13.44 5.98 -5.22
CA LEU A 67 -13.88 5.63 -3.88
C LEU A 67 -13.14 4.39 -3.35
N GLU A 68 -13.01 3.36 -4.17
CA GLU A 68 -12.31 2.11 -3.82
C GLU A 68 -10.84 2.37 -3.50
N VAL A 69 -10.14 3.13 -4.35
CA VAL A 69 -8.73 3.51 -4.12
C VAL A 69 -8.58 4.30 -2.83
N ARG A 70 -9.50 5.21 -2.51
CA ARG A 70 -9.47 5.95 -1.24
C ARG A 70 -9.64 5.02 -0.04
N GLN A 71 -10.55 4.05 -0.11
CA GLN A 71 -10.76 3.07 0.94
C GLN A 71 -9.52 2.19 1.14
N GLN A 72 -8.95 1.68 0.04
CA GLN A 72 -7.71 0.89 0.08
C GLN A 72 -6.54 1.69 0.66
N ALA A 73 -6.39 2.95 0.27
CA ALA A 73 -5.34 3.82 0.82
C ALA A 73 -5.48 4.01 2.34
N LEU A 74 -6.71 4.26 2.82
CA LEU A 74 -6.98 4.36 4.25
C LEU A 74 -6.69 3.05 4.99
N GLN A 75 -7.03 1.92 4.38
CA GLN A 75 -6.75 0.60 4.93
C GLN A 75 -5.24 0.37 5.06
N ILE A 76 -4.46 0.63 4.00
CA ILE A 76 -3.00 0.49 4.01
C ILE A 76 -2.37 1.37 5.09
N VAL A 77 -2.82 2.63 5.22
CA VAL A 77 -2.30 3.53 6.25
C VAL A 77 -2.62 3.02 7.67
N ASN A 78 -3.83 2.51 7.88
CA ASN A 78 -4.22 1.95 9.17
C ASN A 78 -3.44 0.68 9.51
N GLU A 79 -3.30 -0.24 8.55
CA GLU A 79 -2.49 -1.45 8.71
C GLU A 79 -1.02 -1.10 9.00
N GLY A 80 -0.45 -0.15 8.27
CA GLY A 80 0.90 0.34 8.52
C GLY A 80 1.07 0.95 9.92
N ARG A 81 0.06 1.70 10.41
CA ARG A 81 0.07 2.22 11.78
C ARG A 81 0.02 1.12 12.83
N VAL A 82 -0.84 0.12 12.65
CA VAL A 82 -0.94 -1.02 13.58
C VAL A 82 0.37 -1.79 13.62
N GLN A 83 0.95 -2.09 12.45
CA GLN A 83 2.25 -2.77 12.35
C GLN A 83 3.37 -1.96 13.01
N ALA A 84 3.41 -0.64 12.78
CA ALA A 84 4.42 0.23 13.40
C ALA A 84 4.32 0.25 14.93
N VAL A 85 3.10 0.31 15.49
CA VAL A 85 2.90 0.25 16.95
C VAL A 85 3.31 -1.10 17.51
N GLU A 86 3.00 -2.19 16.81
CA GLU A 86 3.37 -3.53 17.24
C GLU A 86 4.89 -3.75 17.19
N GLU A 87 5.54 -3.28 16.13
CA GLU A 87 7.00 -3.33 16.00
C GLU A 87 7.69 -2.47 17.07
N GLN A 88 7.16 -1.26 17.34
CA GLN A 88 7.66 -0.42 18.42
C GLN A 88 7.54 -1.12 19.78
N ARG A 89 6.42 -1.79 20.06
CA ARG A 89 6.24 -2.56 21.30
C ARG A 89 7.24 -3.70 21.41
N LYS A 90 7.44 -4.46 20.34
CA LYS A 90 8.43 -5.55 20.30
C LYS A 90 9.85 -5.04 20.50
N ALA A 91 10.22 -3.98 19.81
CA ALA A 91 11.54 -3.34 19.95
C ALA A 91 11.77 -2.85 21.38
N LEU A 92 10.77 -2.21 22.00
CA LEU A 92 10.87 -1.73 23.39
C LEU A 92 10.97 -2.90 24.39
N ALA A 93 10.19 -3.96 24.18
CA ALA A 93 10.25 -5.16 25.03
C ALA A 93 11.63 -5.82 24.95
N LYS A 94 12.16 -6.00 23.73
CA LYS A 94 13.50 -6.55 23.51
C LYS A 94 14.59 -5.68 24.14
N ALA A 95 14.52 -4.36 23.96
CA ALA A 95 15.48 -3.45 24.56
C ALA A 95 15.46 -3.50 26.11
N ARG A 96 14.28 -3.68 26.72
CA ARG A 96 14.16 -3.88 28.17
C ARG A 96 14.78 -5.20 28.62
N GLU A 97 14.48 -6.28 27.91
CA GLU A 97 15.06 -7.61 28.21
C GLU A 97 16.59 -7.59 28.11
N GLU A 98 17.13 -6.97 27.05
CA GLU A 98 18.58 -6.80 26.87
C GLU A 98 19.19 -5.95 28.00
N ALA A 99 18.53 -4.86 28.40
CA ALA A 99 18.99 -4.00 29.49
C ALA A 99 18.98 -4.74 30.84
N GLU A 100 17.94 -5.52 31.13
CA GLU A 100 17.85 -6.35 32.33
C GLU A 100 18.93 -7.44 32.36
N ALA A 101 19.18 -8.10 31.23
CA ALA A 101 20.24 -9.08 31.10
C ALA A 101 21.62 -8.45 31.32
N GLN A 102 21.88 -7.29 30.71
CA GLN A 102 23.14 -6.55 30.92
C GLN A 102 23.32 -6.14 32.39
N LEU A 103 22.27 -5.61 33.04
CA LEU A 103 22.32 -5.24 34.45
C LEU A 103 22.60 -6.44 35.35
N LYS A 104 22.03 -7.61 35.05
CA LYS A 104 22.30 -8.85 35.78
C LYS A 104 23.77 -9.24 35.65
N THR A 105 24.29 -9.31 34.43
CA THR A 105 25.72 -9.63 34.19
C THR A 105 26.66 -8.62 34.85
N LEU A 106 26.31 -7.33 34.84
CA LEU A 106 27.12 -6.30 35.49
C LEU A 106 27.15 -6.49 37.02
N ARG A 107 26.00 -6.82 37.63
CA ARG A 107 25.92 -7.11 39.07
C ARG A 107 26.74 -8.35 39.45
N GLU A 108 26.67 -9.40 38.66
CA GLU A 108 27.46 -10.62 38.87
C GLU A 108 28.96 -10.30 38.82
N ARG A 109 29.41 -9.51 37.83
CA ARG A 109 30.82 -9.05 37.75
C ARG A 109 31.23 -8.19 38.94
N ILE A 110 30.38 -7.25 39.37
CA ILE A 110 30.68 -6.40 40.52
C ILE A 110 30.84 -7.24 41.79
N GLU A 111 30.02 -8.28 41.98
CA GLU A 111 30.14 -9.15 43.14
C GLU A 111 31.43 -9.97 43.10
N GLU A 112 31.80 -10.53 41.94
CA GLU A 112 33.08 -11.21 41.72
C GLU A 112 34.28 -10.29 42.02
N GLU A 113 34.30 -9.08 41.46
CA GLU A 113 35.36 -8.10 41.71
C GLU A 113 35.45 -7.71 43.19
N ARG A 114 34.30 -7.65 43.88
CA ARG A 114 34.23 -7.31 45.30
C ARG A 114 34.76 -8.44 46.18
N GLU A 115 34.46 -9.68 45.86
CA GLU A 115 35.02 -10.86 46.53
C GLU A 115 36.54 -10.93 46.34
N GLU A 116 37.02 -10.70 45.11
CA GLU A 116 38.45 -10.69 44.80
C GLU A 116 39.19 -9.57 45.57
N ALA A 117 38.66 -8.35 45.56
CA ALA A 117 39.22 -7.23 46.32
C ALA A 117 39.25 -7.51 47.83
N SER A 118 38.21 -8.13 48.38
CA SER A 118 38.14 -8.54 49.79
C SER A 118 39.19 -9.60 50.13
N ALA A 119 39.40 -10.57 49.26
CA ALA A 119 40.44 -11.59 49.41
C ALA A 119 41.85 -10.98 49.41
N VAL A 120 42.11 -10.03 48.49
CA VAL A 120 43.38 -9.29 48.43
C VAL A 120 43.59 -8.48 49.72
N LEU A 121 42.57 -7.77 50.21
CA LEU A 121 42.66 -6.98 51.43
C LEU A 121 42.95 -7.84 52.67
N LYS A 122 42.36 -9.03 52.77
CA LYS A 122 42.66 -10.00 53.85
C LYS A 122 44.12 -10.45 53.81
N ARG A 123 44.65 -10.78 52.63
CA ARG A 123 46.07 -11.15 52.45
C ARG A 123 47.00 -10.00 52.86
N LEU A 124 46.71 -8.78 52.43
CA LEU A 124 47.48 -7.59 52.81
C LEU A 124 47.45 -7.33 54.31
N THR A 125 46.28 -7.45 54.95
CA THR A 125 46.13 -7.26 56.41
C THR A 125 46.89 -8.32 57.21
N GLN A 126 46.87 -9.58 56.76
CA GLN A 126 47.66 -10.66 57.37
C GLN A 126 49.17 -10.38 57.24
N ALA A 127 49.64 -10.01 56.06
CA ALA A 127 51.04 -9.65 55.84
C ALA A 127 51.46 -8.45 56.69
N LEU A 128 50.60 -7.42 56.81
CA LEU A 128 50.86 -6.26 57.65
C LEU A 128 50.95 -6.65 59.13
N SER A 129 50.00 -7.46 59.62
CA SER A 129 49.96 -7.94 61.00
C SER A 129 51.23 -8.73 61.36
N ILE A 130 51.70 -9.59 60.46
CA ILE A 130 52.96 -10.32 60.63
C ILE A 130 54.13 -9.33 60.71
N SER A 131 54.22 -8.36 59.79
CA SER A 131 55.30 -7.37 59.78
C SER A 131 55.35 -6.50 61.05
N ILE A 132 54.18 -6.16 61.62
CA ILE A 132 54.07 -5.41 62.87
C ILE A 132 54.50 -6.28 64.06
N ALA A 133 54.06 -7.54 64.09
CA ALA A 133 54.46 -8.48 65.14
C ALA A 133 55.97 -8.74 65.13
N GLU A 134 56.59 -8.88 63.95
CA GLU A 134 58.04 -9.01 63.80
C GLU A 134 58.80 -7.77 64.29
N ARG A 135 58.30 -6.57 63.98
CA ARG A 135 58.89 -5.30 64.46
C ARG A 135 58.77 -5.12 65.97
N LEU A 136 57.65 -5.53 66.58
CA LEU A 136 57.44 -5.43 68.03
C LEU A 136 58.21 -6.49 68.83
N LEU A 137 58.35 -7.70 68.30
CA LEU A 137 59.05 -8.81 68.96
C LEU A 137 60.57 -8.79 68.71
N GLY A 138 61.06 -7.96 67.78
CA GLY A 138 62.47 -7.80 67.47
C GLY A 138 63.14 -9.05 66.89
N ARG A 139 62.36 -10.03 66.41
CA ARG A 139 62.81 -11.30 65.83
C ARG A 139 61.83 -11.74 64.72
N PRO A 140 62.31 -12.30 63.60
CA PRO A 140 61.45 -12.74 62.51
C PRO A 140 60.58 -13.93 62.94
N LEU A 141 59.30 -13.89 62.58
CA LEU A 141 58.33 -14.95 62.85
C LEU A 141 58.36 -15.92 61.66
N VAL A 142 59.25 -16.90 61.73
CA VAL A 142 59.26 -18.00 60.75
C VAL A 142 58.02 -18.86 60.98
N ALA A 143 57.06 -18.77 60.06
CA ALA A 143 55.89 -19.64 60.02
C ALA A 143 56.35 -21.09 59.90
N LYS A 144 56.22 -21.86 60.98
CA LYS A 144 56.55 -23.27 61.01
C LYS A 144 55.43 -24.02 60.27
N GLU A 145 55.73 -24.45 59.04
CA GLU A 145 54.93 -25.42 58.31
C GLU A 145 54.65 -26.63 59.20
N GLY A 146 53.40 -27.09 59.18
CA GLY A 146 52.99 -28.29 59.90
C GLY A 146 53.77 -29.49 59.42
N THR A 147 54.65 -30.00 60.28
CA THR A 147 55.09 -31.39 60.24
C THR A 147 53.87 -32.28 60.43
N LYS A 148 53.34 -32.75 59.30
CA LYS A 148 52.43 -33.90 59.21
C LYS A 148 53.29 -35.13 59.43
N TRP A 149 53.22 -35.68 60.64
CA TRP A 149 53.86 -36.94 61.01
C TRP A 149 53.19 -38.09 60.25
N GLU A 150 54.01 -38.96 59.67
CA GLU A 150 53.64 -40.25 59.12
C GLU A 150 52.98 -41.14 60.19
N SER A 151 51.81 -41.67 59.86
CA SER A 151 51.36 -43.06 60.09
C SER A 151 49.91 -43.21 59.62
#